data_AF-A0A7C3E3R2-F1
#
_entry.id   AF-A0A7C3E3R2-F1
#
_cell.length_a   1.000
_cell.length_b   1.000
_cell.length_c   1.000
_cell.angle_alpha   90.00
_cell.angle_beta   90.00
_cell.angle_gamma   90.00
#
_symmetry.space_group_name_H-M   'P 1'
#
loop_
_entity.id
_entity.type
_entity.pdbx_description
1 polymer ?
#
loop_
_entity_poly.entity_id
_entity_poly.type
_entity_poly.pdbx_seq_one_letter_code
_entity_poly.pdbx_strand_id
1 'polypeptide(L)'
;MILGFPRPRPWVGLDLLGGNYDGNPSWTVTRSAAQWFKLLVGTSGLTYSAHGRTYDAASSNPYWYHFPSLNVNAAGDLLVGFSGSRATEYIGAFFQGRKANGTWMNRPGLVQAGRGAWGSDRWGDYSATSSDPSNGSLWTVQEYADPAHDAPWGTWITQVGTNP
;
A
#
# COMPACT_ATOMS: atom_id res chain seq x y z
N MET A 1 11.56 9.22 -12.03
CA MET A 1 10.20 9.80 -11.98
C MET A 1 9.24 8.66 -11.71
N ILE A 2 8.65 8.61 -10.53
CA ILE A 2 7.69 7.56 -10.17
C ILE A 2 6.31 8.05 -10.60
N LEU A 3 5.67 7.31 -11.50
CA LEU A 3 4.32 7.60 -11.95
C LEU A 3 3.34 7.15 -10.87
N GLY A 4 2.63 8.11 -10.27
CA GLY A 4 1.41 7.85 -9.50
C GLY A 4 0.30 7.38 -10.44
N PHE A 5 -0.50 6.41 -9.99
CA PHE A 5 -1.52 5.78 -10.81
C PHE A 5 -2.79 6.65 -10.91
N PRO A 6 -3.26 7.02 -12.12
CA PRO A 6 -4.59 7.60 -12.31
C PRO A 6 -5.66 6.50 -12.26
N ARG A 7 -6.82 6.83 -11.67
CA ARG A 7 -7.99 5.96 -11.39
C ARG A 7 -8.53 5.19 -12.63
N PRO A 8 -9.28 4.06 -12.45
CA PRO A 8 -9.76 3.51 -11.18
C PRO A 8 -9.16 2.14 -10.81
N ARG A 9 -8.99 1.95 -9.49
CA ARG A 9 -8.54 0.74 -8.77
C ARG A 9 -7.02 0.53 -8.75
N PRO A 10 -6.28 1.16 -7.80
CA PRO A 10 -4.83 1.02 -7.64
C PRO A 10 -4.40 -0.34 -7.02
N TRP A 11 -5.10 -1.43 -7.38
CA TRP A 11 -5.00 -2.75 -6.76
C TRP A 11 -4.67 -3.81 -7.76
N VAL A 12 -3.94 -4.79 -7.26
CA VAL A 12 -3.80 -6.06 -7.97
C VAL A 12 -4.69 -7.07 -7.26
N GLY A 13 -5.75 -7.51 -7.93
CA GLY A 13 -6.55 -8.68 -7.51
C GLY A 13 -5.74 -9.96 -7.72
N LEU A 14 -5.73 -10.86 -6.75
CA LEU A 14 -4.97 -12.11 -6.80
C LEU A 14 -5.86 -13.32 -6.53
N ASP A 15 -5.64 -14.38 -7.32
CA ASP A 15 -6.20 -15.72 -7.10
C ASP A 15 -5.26 -16.55 -6.20
N LEU A 16 -5.80 -16.98 -5.04
CA LEU A 16 -5.25 -17.93 -4.06
C LEU A 16 -3.71 -18.04 -4.00
N LEU A 17 -3.17 -19.23 -3.66
CA LEU A 17 -1.76 -19.48 -3.33
C LEU A 17 -0.76 -19.13 -4.45
N GLY A 18 -1.23 -18.72 -5.63
CA GLY A 18 -0.43 -18.57 -6.83
C GLY A 18 0.14 -17.18 -7.08
N GLY A 19 -0.36 -16.12 -6.41
CA GLY A 19 0.15 -14.77 -6.63
C GLY A 19 0.11 -14.31 -8.10
N ASN A 20 -0.68 -14.94 -8.96
CA ASN A 20 -0.83 -14.53 -10.34
C ASN A 20 -1.96 -13.51 -10.45
N TYR A 21 -1.66 -12.37 -11.07
CA TYR A 21 -2.67 -11.45 -11.58
C TYR A 21 -3.08 -11.99 -12.94
N ASP A 22 -4.24 -12.64 -13.02
CA ASP A 22 -4.70 -13.24 -14.27
C ASP A 22 -5.58 -12.31 -15.10
N GLY A 23 -5.94 -11.12 -14.59
CA GLY A 23 -6.83 -10.18 -15.29
C GLY A 23 -8.17 -10.83 -15.68
N ASN A 24 -8.47 -11.99 -15.10
CA ASN A 24 -9.60 -12.82 -15.43
C ASN A 24 -10.71 -12.50 -14.43
N PRO A 25 -11.95 -12.23 -14.85
CA PRO A 25 -13.09 -12.10 -13.95
C PRO A 25 -13.47 -13.44 -13.25
N SER A 26 -12.52 -14.38 -13.15
CA SER A 26 -12.69 -15.63 -12.44
C SER A 26 -12.98 -15.34 -10.96
N TRP A 27 -14.04 -15.96 -10.44
CA TRP A 27 -14.48 -15.93 -9.04
C TRP A 27 -13.46 -16.52 -8.04
N THR A 28 -12.23 -16.80 -8.50
CA THR A 28 -11.11 -17.32 -7.73
C THR A 28 -10.22 -16.21 -7.16
N VAL A 29 -10.33 -14.97 -7.69
CA VAL A 29 -9.70 -13.78 -7.09
C VAL A 29 -10.34 -13.48 -5.75
N THR A 30 -9.64 -13.83 -4.67
CA THR A 30 -10.12 -13.67 -3.29
C THR A 30 -9.30 -12.70 -2.48
N ARG A 31 -8.24 -12.09 -3.05
CA ARG A 31 -7.27 -11.25 -2.34
C ARG A 31 -6.90 -9.99 -3.12
N SER A 32 -6.40 -8.97 -2.40
CA SER A 32 -5.82 -7.76 -2.98
C SER A 32 -4.42 -7.51 -2.42
N ALA A 33 -3.55 -6.99 -3.27
CA ALA A 33 -2.17 -6.65 -2.93
C ALA A 33 -1.82 -5.22 -3.38
N ALA A 34 -0.79 -4.67 -2.76
CA ALA A 34 -0.10 -3.47 -3.26
C ALA A 34 1.16 -3.90 -4.01
N GLN A 35 1.33 -3.42 -5.24
CA GLN A 35 2.49 -3.73 -6.07
C GLN A 35 3.16 -2.45 -6.56
N TRP A 36 4.49 -2.42 -6.55
CA TRP A 36 5.29 -1.33 -7.08
C TRP A 36 6.20 -1.82 -8.21
N PHE A 37 6.52 -0.91 -9.13
CA PHE A 37 7.46 -1.13 -10.21
C PHE A 37 8.50 -0.03 -10.21
N LYS A 38 9.76 -0.40 -10.44
CA LYS A 38 10.85 0.51 -10.74
C LYS A 38 11.09 0.47 -12.23
N LEU A 39 10.83 1.61 -12.87
CA LEU A 39 11.11 1.85 -14.27
C LEU A 39 12.28 2.83 -14.37
N LEU A 40 13.30 2.48 -15.15
CA LEU A 40 14.38 3.39 -15.50
C LEU A 40 13.94 4.23 -16.69
N VAL A 41 14.28 5.51 -16.67
CA VAL A 41 14.02 6.43 -17.77
C VAL A 41 15.33 6.59 -18.53
N GLY A 42 15.37 6.06 -19.76
CA GLY A 42 16.48 6.22 -20.68
C GLY A 42 16.11 7.09 -21.88
N THR A 43 17.09 7.42 -22.71
CA THR A 43 16.91 8.17 -23.96
C THR A 43 15.96 7.48 -24.94
N SER A 44 15.91 6.14 -24.92
CA SER A 44 15.04 5.34 -25.80
C SER A 44 13.71 4.93 -25.15
N GLY A 45 13.37 5.46 -23.97
CA GLY A 45 12.09 5.20 -23.29
C GLY A 45 12.22 4.61 -21.88
N LEU A 46 11.12 4.02 -21.40
CA LEU A 46 11.03 3.39 -20.08
C LEU A 46 11.50 1.92 -20.15
N THR A 47 12.45 1.54 -19.31
CA THR A 47 12.87 0.14 -19.15
C THR A 47 12.51 -0.37 -17.76
N TYR A 48 12.04 -1.61 -17.69
CA TYR A 48 11.77 -2.26 -16.40
C TYR A 48 13.07 -2.58 -15.67
N SER A 49 13.12 -2.32 -14.36
CA SER A 49 14.28 -2.61 -13.51
C SER A 49 13.96 -3.53 -12.34
N ALA A 50 12.86 -3.29 -11.63
CA ALA A 50 12.49 -4.10 -10.46
C ALA A 50 10.99 -3.99 -10.16
N HIS A 51 10.48 -4.89 -9.33
CA HIS A 51 9.17 -4.77 -8.71
C HIS A 51 9.21 -5.37 -7.30
N GLY A 52 8.13 -5.18 -6.56
CA GLY A 52 7.85 -5.89 -5.34
C GLY A 52 6.38 -5.80 -5.00
N ARG A 53 5.94 -6.66 -4.09
CA ARG A 53 4.52 -6.80 -3.76
C ARG A 53 4.32 -7.02 -2.27
N THR A 54 3.40 -6.25 -1.72
CA THR A 54 2.81 -6.46 -0.40
C THR A 54 1.59 -7.35 -0.57
N TYR A 55 1.72 -8.60 -0.12
CA TYR A 55 0.68 -9.62 -0.19
C TYR A 55 0.75 -10.49 1.07
N ASP A 56 -0.40 -10.89 1.59
CA ASP A 56 -0.48 -11.86 2.68
C ASP A 56 -0.84 -13.23 2.11
N ALA A 57 0.14 -14.15 2.14
CA ALA A 57 0.01 -15.50 1.61
C ALA A 57 -0.64 -16.48 2.60
N ALA A 58 -1.09 -16.02 3.78
CA ALA A 58 -1.74 -16.89 4.75
C ALA A 58 -2.98 -17.58 4.16
N SER A 59 -3.07 -18.89 4.36
CA SER A 59 -4.22 -19.70 3.92
C SER A 59 -5.49 -19.42 4.73
N SER A 60 -5.34 -18.89 5.95
CA SER A 60 -6.44 -18.55 6.86
C SER A 60 -6.30 -17.11 7.34
N ASN A 61 -7.41 -16.37 7.33
CA ASN A 61 -7.52 -14.98 7.77
C ASN A 61 -6.41 -14.03 7.24
N PRO A 62 -6.07 -14.04 5.93
CA PRO A 62 -5.07 -13.15 5.37
C PRO A 62 -5.59 -11.71 5.26
N TYR A 63 -4.67 -10.78 5.17
CA TYR A 63 -4.97 -9.39 4.84
C TYR A 63 -5.27 -9.16 3.36
N TRP A 64 -6.20 -8.23 3.14
CA TRP A 64 -6.41 -7.51 1.90
C TRP A 64 -5.77 -6.13 2.00
N TYR A 65 -4.99 -5.72 1.00
CA TYR A 65 -4.30 -4.43 1.00
C TYR A 65 -4.91 -3.42 0.05
N HIS A 66 -4.94 -2.18 0.57
CA HIS A 66 -5.92 -1.18 0.24
C HIS A 66 -5.47 0.35 0.21
N PHE A 67 -4.73 0.90 -0.75
CA PHE A 67 -5.05 2.07 -1.64
C PHE A 67 -3.69 2.71 -1.78
N PRO A 68 -2.75 2.02 -2.46
CA PRO A 68 -1.35 2.27 -2.20
C PRO A 68 -0.97 3.65 -2.72
N SER A 69 -0.23 4.34 -1.87
CA SER A 69 0.58 5.48 -2.20
C SER A 69 2.03 5.13 -1.91
N LEU A 70 2.97 5.76 -2.60
CA LEU A 70 4.38 5.43 -2.41
C LEU A 70 5.26 6.65 -2.66
N ASN A 71 6.42 6.68 -1.99
CA ASN A 71 7.49 7.60 -2.35
C ASN A 71 8.86 7.00 -2.01
N VAL A 72 9.90 7.55 -2.63
CA VAL A 72 11.30 7.15 -2.46
C VAL A 72 12.11 8.36 -2.01
N ASN A 73 12.93 8.21 -0.98
CA ASN A 73 13.80 9.30 -0.52
C ASN A 73 15.11 9.37 -1.35
N ALA A 74 15.92 10.39 -1.09
CA ALA A 74 17.21 10.58 -1.79
C ALA A 74 18.22 9.45 -1.56
N ALA A 75 18.10 8.70 -0.45
CA ALA A 75 18.94 7.52 -0.21
C ALA A 75 18.52 6.31 -1.07
N GLY A 76 17.32 6.33 -1.66
CA GLY A 76 16.76 5.21 -2.42
C GLY A 76 15.89 4.27 -1.59
N ASP A 77 15.55 4.65 -0.36
CA ASP A 77 14.58 3.93 0.47
C ASP A 77 13.17 4.22 -0.04
N LEU A 78 12.34 3.17 -0.12
CA LEU A 78 10.95 3.21 -0.54
C LEU A 78 10.04 3.07 0.68
N LEU A 79 9.01 3.90 0.74
CA LEU A 79 7.85 3.71 1.62
C LEU A 79 6.62 3.53 0.75
N VAL A 80 5.81 2.52 1.08
CA VAL A 80 4.48 2.32 0.53
C VAL A 80 3.49 2.41 1.68
N GLY A 81 2.57 3.37 1.61
CA GLY A 81 1.43 3.48 2.54
C GLY A 81 0.16 2.97 1.88
N PHE A 82 -0.67 2.26 2.63
CA PHE A 82 -1.92 1.67 2.14
C PHE A 82 -2.85 1.41 3.32
N SER A 83 -4.14 1.28 3.08
CA SER A 83 -5.06 0.70 4.06
C SER A 83 -5.00 -0.83 4.02
N GLY A 84 -5.54 -1.52 5.02
CA GLY A 84 -5.62 -2.97 5.03
C GLY A 84 -6.73 -3.48 5.92
N SER A 85 -7.31 -4.64 5.60
CA SER A 85 -8.37 -5.29 6.37
C SER A 85 -8.22 -6.80 6.30
N ARG A 86 -8.90 -7.52 7.21
CA ARG A 86 -9.05 -8.98 7.13
C ARG A 86 -10.39 -9.38 7.73
N ALA A 87 -10.75 -10.66 7.66
CA ALA A 87 -12.08 -11.12 8.11
C ALA A 87 -12.39 -10.78 9.58
N THR A 88 -11.35 -10.55 10.38
CA THR A 88 -11.43 -10.25 11.82
C THR A 88 -11.02 -8.81 12.16
N GLU A 89 -10.67 -7.99 11.17
CA GLU A 89 -10.23 -6.61 11.41
C GLU A 89 -10.79 -5.64 10.38
N TYR A 90 -11.28 -4.50 10.87
CA TYR A 90 -11.75 -3.41 10.03
C TYR A 90 -10.62 -2.73 9.26
N ILE A 91 -10.98 -2.02 8.19
CA ILE A 91 -10.01 -1.30 7.36
C ILE A 91 -9.26 -0.25 8.20
N GLY A 92 -7.94 -0.42 8.27
CA GLY A 92 -7.02 0.45 9.01
C GLY A 92 -5.86 0.91 8.13
N ALA A 93 -5.03 1.79 8.67
CA ALA A 93 -3.86 2.37 8.02
C ALA A 93 -2.60 1.52 8.26
N PHE A 94 -1.85 1.24 7.18
CA PHE A 94 -0.62 0.46 7.19
C PHE A 94 0.48 1.10 6.34
N PHE A 95 1.71 0.63 6.55
CA PHE A 95 2.84 0.92 5.68
C PHE A 95 3.75 -0.29 5.51
N GLN A 96 4.58 -0.27 4.47
CA GLN A 96 5.72 -1.17 4.33
C GLN A 96 6.89 -0.46 3.68
N GLY A 97 8.09 -0.68 4.24
CA GLY A 97 9.32 -0.03 3.81
C GLY A 97 10.30 -0.99 3.14
N ARG A 98 11.18 -0.40 2.31
CA ARG A 98 12.34 -1.06 1.72
C ARG A 98 13.53 -0.13 1.74
N LYS A 99 14.67 -0.62 2.21
CA LYS A 99 15.93 0.11 2.11
C LYS A 99 16.51 0.08 0.70
N ALA A 100 17.32 1.06 0.36
CA ALA A 100 18.04 1.14 -0.91
C ALA A 100 18.86 -0.14 -1.20
N ASN A 101 19.46 -0.71 -0.16
CA ASN A 101 20.26 -1.95 -0.22
C ASN A 101 19.44 -3.23 -0.50
N GLY A 102 18.10 -3.12 -0.57
CA GLY A 102 17.22 -4.25 -0.85
C GLY A 102 16.53 -4.87 0.36
N THR A 103 16.91 -4.51 1.59
CA THR A 103 16.22 -4.99 2.80
C THR A 103 14.76 -4.55 2.78
N TRP A 104 13.84 -5.50 2.84
CA TRP A 104 12.40 -5.30 2.82
C TRP A 104 11.81 -5.63 4.18
N MET A 105 10.86 -4.84 4.69
CA MET A 105 10.14 -5.18 5.92
C MET A 105 9.41 -6.52 5.74
N ASN A 106 9.60 -7.47 6.65
CA ASN A 106 9.01 -8.80 6.55
C ASN A 106 7.47 -8.80 6.53
N ARG A 107 6.84 -7.81 7.17
CA ARG A 107 5.39 -7.61 7.23
C ARG A 107 5.06 -6.12 7.23
N PRO A 108 3.87 -5.71 6.78
CA PRO A 108 3.39 -4.35 6.96
C PRO A 108 3.32 -3.93 8.44
N GLY A 109 3.70 -2.69 8.73
CA GLY A 109 3.49 -2.05 10.02
C GLY A 109 2.09 -1.44 10.10
N LEU A 110 1.39 -1.66 11.21
CA LEU A 110 0.13 -1.01 11.51
C LEU A 110 0.38 0.41 12.00
N VAL A 111 -0.28 1.39 11.38
CA VAL A 111 -0.26 2.80 11.78
C VAL A 111 -1.44 3.10 12.70
N GLN A 112 -2.64 2.69 12.26
CA GLN A 112 -3.88 2.95 12.98
C GLN A 112 -4.90 1.87 12.63
N ALA A 113 -5.40 1.17 13.64
CA ALA A 113 -6.43 0.15 13.46
C ALA A 113 -7.78 0.78 13.08
N GLY A 114 -8.51 0.12 12.19
CA GLY A 114 -9.94 0.39 12.01
C GLY A 114 -10.73 -0.04 13.25
N ARG A 115 -11.77 0.72 13.58
CA ARG A 115 -12.61 0.56 14.77
C ARG A 115 -14.06 0.25 14.46
N GLY A 116 -14.44 0.25 13.19
CA GLY A 116 -15.79 -0.09 12.76
C GLY A 116 -15.91 -0.36 11.28
N ALA A 117 -17.12 -0.73 10.86
CA ALA A 117 -17.40 -1.05 9.47
C ALA A 117 -17.39 0.21 8.60
N TRP A 118 -16.88 0.07 7.39
CA TRP A 118 -17.04 1.04 6.31
C TRP A 118 -18.00 0.47 5.26
N GLY A 119 -19.01 1.24 4.88
CA GLY A 119 -20.12 0.78 4.04
C GLY A 119 -20.17 1.35 2.63
N SER A 120 -19.22 2.21 2.24
CA SER A 120 -19.21 2.87 0.92
C SER A 120 -18.07 2.34 0.03
N ASP A 121 -18.20 2.54 -1.27
CA ASP A 121 -17.20 2.23 -2.29
C ASP A 121 -16.14 3.33 -2.46
N ARG A 122 -16.33 4.49 -1.83
CA ARG A 122 -15.40 5.64 -1.92
C ARG A 122 -14.37 5.61 -0.79
N TRP A 123 -13.16 5.21 -1.11
CA TRP A 123 -12.01 5.16 -0.19
C TRP A 123 -10.72 5.40 -0.97
N GLY A 124 -9.65 5.81 -0.30
CA GLY A 124 -8.32 6.00 -0.88
C GLY A 124 -8.08 7.39 -1.46
N ASP A 125 -9.06 8.29 -1.36
CA ASP A 125 -8.93 9.68 -1.82
C ASP A 125 -7.88 10.44 -1.00
N TYR A 126 -7.58 9.96 0.22
CA TYR A 126 -6.66 10.59 1.16
C TYR A 126 -5.42 9.74 1.45
N SER A 127 -5.11 8.77 0.57
CA SER A 127 -3.87 7.99 0.63
C SER A 127 -2.71 8.73 -0.04
N ALA A 128 -1.72 9.16 0.73
CA ALA A 128 -0.52 9.80 0.20
C ALA A 128 0.75 9.41 0.96
N THR A 129 1.88 9.40 0.25
CA THR A 129 3.20 9.17 0.83
C THR A 129 4.16 10.22 0.26
N SER A 130 4.95 10.86 1.13
CA SER A 130 5.84 11.97 0.76
C SER A 130 7.21 11.84 1.42
N SER A 131 8.23 12.44 0.82
CA SER A 131 9.53 12.65 1.45
C SER A 131 9.55 14.02 2.15
N ASP A 132 10.18 14.07 3.31
CA ASP A 132 10.48 15.31 4.02
C ASP A 132 11.71 15.97 3.35
N PRO A 133 11.56 17.17 2.78
CA PRO A 133 12.67 17.85 2.09
C PRO A 133 13.80 18.27 3.05
N SER A 134 13.56 18.33 4.36
CA SER A 134 14.56 18.79 5.32
C SER A 134 15.56 17.72 5.74
N ASN A 135 15.11 16.46 5.85
CA ASN A 135 15.90 15.37 6.43
C ASN A 135 15.81 14.04 5.67
N GLY A 136 14.97 13.93 4.62
CA GLY A 136 14.81 12.72 3.82
C GLY A 136 14.01 11.60 4.48
N SER A 137 13.37 11.85 5.63
CA SER A 137 12.38 10.95 6.23
C SER A 137 11.20 10.77 5.29
N LEU A 138 10.51 9.64 5.41
CA LEU A 138 9.30 9.39 4.64
C LEU A 138 8.08 9.53 5.56
N TRP A 139 7.04 10.14 5.03
CA TRP A 139 5.76 10.35 5.71
C TRP A 139 4.66 9.66 4.91
N THR A 140 3.66 9.13 5.60
CA THR A 140 2.46 8.61 4.96
C THR A 140 1.20 9.04 5.70
N VAL A 141 0.15 9.34 4.95
CA VAL A 141 -1.20 9.57 5.44
C VAL A 141 -2.12 8.55 4.80
N GLN A 142 -2.88 7.83 5.64
CA GLN A 142 -3.80 6.79 5.19
C GLN A 142 -5.12 6.89 5.95
N GLU A 143 -6.17 6.37 5.33
CA GLU A 143 -7.51 6.31 5.91
C GLU A 143 -7.67 5.10 6.84
N TYR A 144 -8.50 5.24 7.87
CA TYR A 144 -8.93 4.15 8.75
C TYR A 144 -10.42 4.32 9.09
N ALA A 145 -11.14 3.20 9.28
CA ALA A 145 -12.57 3.27 9.58
C ALA A 145 -12.78 3.53 11.06
N ASP A 146 -13.68 4.46 11.41
CA ASP A 146 -13.98 4.81 12.79
C ASP A 146 -15.43 5.29 12.92
N PRO A 147 -16.30 4.58 13.65
CA PRO A 147 -17.70 4.95 13.81
C PRO A 147 -17.91 6.21 14.66
N ALA A 148 -16.86 6.75 15.28
CA ALA A 148 -16.93 7.99 16.05
C ALA A 148 -17.09 9.26 15.17
N HIS A 149 -16.97 9.15 13.84
CA HIS A 149 -17.11 10.24 12.89
C HIS A 149 -18.43 10.15 12.10
N ASP A 150 -19.03 11.29 11.75
CA ASP A 150 -20.30 11.36 10.99
C ASP A 150 -20.23 10.64 9.64
N ALA A 151 -19.08 10.77 8.96
CA ALA A 151 -18.66 9.82 7.94
C ALA A 151 -17.67 8.86 8.63
N PRO A 152 -17.95 7.55 8.72
CA PRO A 152 -17.28 6.64 9.66
C PRO A 152 -15.83 6.26 9.25
N TRP A 153 -14.99 7.27 9.04
CA TRP A 153 -13.60 7.17 8.64
C TRP A 153 -12.81 8.41 9.10
N GLY A 154 -11.50 8.27 9.21
CA GLY A 154 -10.57 9.36 9.48
C GLY A 154 -9.25 9.13 8.76
N THR A 155 -8.34 10.10 8.84
CA THR A 155 -6.95 9.95 8.36
C THR A 155 -5.98 9.89 9.52
N TRP A 156 -4.91 9.13 9.35
CA TRP A 156 -3.78 9.14 10.27
C TRP A 156 -2.50 9.43 9.50
N ILE A 157 -1.70 10.36 10.02
CA ILE A 157 -0.39 10.71 9.46
C ILE A 157 0.72 10.15 10.35
N THR A 158 1.75 9.57 9.74
CA THR A 158 2.91 9.07 10.48
C THR A 158 4.21 9.32 9.71
N GLN A 159 5.25 9.63 10.47
CA GLN A 159 6.63 9.63 10.00
C GLN A 159 7.19 8.21 10.16
N VAL A 160 7.85 7.71 9.12
CA VAL A 160 8.54 6.42 9.16
C VAL A 160 10.03 6.68 9.12
N GLY A 161 10.71 6.36 10.21
CA GLY A 161 12.17 6.37 10.27
C GLY A 161 12.76 5.30 9.36
N THR A 162 13.88 5.59 8.71
CA THR A 162 14.57 4.65 7.81
C THR A 162 15.32 3.53 8.55
N ASN A 163 15.08 3.34 9.86
CA ASN A 163 15.59 2.22 10.65
C ASN A 163 14.47 1.20 10.92
N PRO A 164 14.37 0.13 10.10
CA PRO A 164 13.48 -0.99 10.32
C PRO A 164 13.95 -1.86 11.48
#